data_AF-A0A349WY68-F1
#
_entry.id   AF-A0A349WY68-F1
#
_cell.length_a   1.000
_cell.length_b   1.000
_cell.length_c   1.000
_cell.angle_alpha   90.00
_cell.angle_beta   90.00
_cell.angle_gamma   90.00
#
_symmetry.space_group_name_H-M   'P 1'
#
loop_
_entity.id
_entity.type
_entity.pdbx_description
1 polymer ?
#
loop_
_entity_poly.entity_id
_entity_poly.type
_entity_poly.pdbx_seq_one_letter_code
_entity_poly.pdbx_strand_id
1 'polypeptide(L)'
;MFKIYYREAVISAITSFIRAYEEAFFELYRDSGLVTEQQIIENYRRSAQKLNEQIFSEIENYLSVRHVLGRKEHRQWHEFTFYVGSRLVTVYYTTEDAEALRIVEMIGIERKPIIF
;
A
#
# COMPACT_ATOMS: atom_id res chain seq x y z
N MET A 1 5.15 -19.58 10.54
CA MET A 1 4.89 -18.15 10.23
C MET A 1 6.06 -17.68 9.40
N PHE A 2 5.82 -17.16 8.21
CA PHE A 2 6.90 -16.72 7.32
C PHE A 2 7.47 -15.39 7.81
N LYS A 3 8.79 -15.20 7.70
CA LYS A 3 9.41 -13.88 7.87
C LYS A 3 9.22 -13.09 6.59
N ILE A 4 8.77 -11.86 6.71
CA ILE A 4 8.44 -11.00 5.58
C ILE A 4 9.47 -9.88 5.51
N TYR A 5 10.09 -9.72 4.35
CA TYR A 5 11.03 -8.64 4.07
C TYR A 5 10.55 -7.81 2.90
N TYR A 6 10.86 -6.53 2.93
CA TYR A 6 10.51 -5.60 1.87
C TYR A 6 11.78 -5.11 1.20
N ARG A 7 11.83 -5.15 -0.13
CA ARG A 7 12.85 -4.39 -0.86
C ARG A 7 12.67 -2.90 -0.59
N GLU A 8 13.78 -2.16 -0.55
CA GLU A 8 13.73 -0.70 -0.38
C GLU A 8 12.87 -0.02 -1.45
N ALA A 9 12.87 -0.55 -2.67
CA ALA A 9 12.01 -0.07 -3.77
C ALA A 9 10.52 -0.14 -3.41
N VAL A 10 10.08 -1.16 -2.69
CA VAL A 10 8.68 -1.31 -2.24
C VAL A 10 8.34 -0.27 -1.19
N ILE A 11 9.22 -0.10 -0.19
CA ILE A 11 9.05 0.92 0.86
C ILE A 11 8.99 2.32 0.23
N SER A 12 9.88 2.59 -0.72
CA SER A 12 9.91 3.85 -1.47
C SER A 12 8.65 4.08 -2.29
N ALA A 13 8.13 3.03 -2.96
CA ALA A 13 6.91 3.11 -3.76
C ALA A 13 5.67 3.41 -2.91
N ILE A 14 5.51 2.73 -1.77
CA ILE A 14 4.41 3.00 -0.82
C ILE A 14 4.53 4.42 -0.28
N THR A 15 5.72 4.81 0.19
CA THR A 15 5.96 6.16 0.74
C THR A 15 5.65 7.26 -0.27
N SER A 16 6.10 7.09 -1.52
CA SER A 16 5.84 8.04 -2.60
C SER A 16 4.35 8.13 -2.94
N PHE A 17 3.64 7.00 -2.91
CA PHE A 17 2.18 6.98 -3.10
C PHE A 17 1.45 7.74 -1.99
N ILE A 18 1.82 7.52 -0.72
CA ILE A 18 1.20 8.20 0.42
C ILE A 18 1.46 9.71 0.38
N ARG A 19 2.68 10.14 0.03
CA ARG A 19 3.00 11.57 -0.14
C ARG A 19 2.18 12.20 -1.26
N ALA A 20 2.11 11.56 -2.42
CA ALA A 20 1.29 12.05 -3.53
C ALA A 20 -0.20 12.14 -3.17
N TYR A 21 -0.69 11.21 -2.36
CA TYR A 21 -2.05 11.25 -1.81
C TYR A 21 -2.23 12.49 -0.90
N GLU A 22 -1.33 12.72 0.04
CA GLU A 22 -1.39 13.89 0.94
C GLU A 22 -1.30 15.22 0.18
N GLU A 23 -0.35 15.33 -0.75
CA GLU A 23 -0.14 16.54 -1.57
C GLU A 23 -1.37 16.87 -2.41
N ALA A 24 -1.99 15.86 -3.02
CA ALA A 24 -3.18 16.09 -3.85
C ALA A 24 -4.36 16.68 -3.04
N PHE A 25 -4.56 16.25 -1.79
CA PHE A 25 -5.59 16.84 -0.93
C PHE A 25 -5.15 18.18 -0.33
N PHE A 26 -3.87 18.34 -0.02
CA PHE A 26 -3.36 19.61 0.44
C PHE A 26 -3.58 20.70 -0.62
N GLU A 27 -3.19 20.48 -1.87
CA GLU A 27 -3.41 21.43 -2.97
C GLU A 27 -4.89 21.68 -3.25
N LEU A 28 -5.77 20.69 -3.01
CA LEU A 28 -7.21 20.86 -3.21
C LEU A 28 -7.86 21.81 -2.19
N TYR A 29 -7.45 21.70 -0.92
CA TYR A 29 -8.08 22.43 0.17
C TYR A 29 -7.32 23.68 0.58
N ARG A 30 -6.07 23.82 0.15
CA ARG A 30 -5.28 25.03 0.35
C ARG A 30 -5.97 26.21 -0.32
N ASP A 31 -6.20 27.26 0.45
CA ASP A 31 -6.85 28.49 -0.05
C ASP A 31 -8.31 28.27 -0.49
N SER A 32 -8.97 27.27 0.09
CA SER A 32 -10.40 27.01 -0.15
C SER A 32 -11.30 28.08 0.48
N GLY A 33 -10.77 28.91 1.38
CA GLY A 33 -11.53 29.91 2.13
C GLY A 33 -12.48 29.30 3.17
N LEU A 34 -12.39 27.98 3.41
CA LEU A 34 -13.20 27.29 4.39
C LEU A 34 -12.70 27.55 5.81
N VAL A 35 -13.61 27.88 6.72
CA VAL A 35 -13.31 28.04 8.16
C VAL A 35 -12.68 26.78 8.75
N THR A 36 -12.97 25.61 8.17
CA THR A 36 -12.50 24.30 8.60
C THR A 36 -11.32 23.75 7.80
N GLU A 37 -10.65 24.56 6.97
CA GLU A 37 -9.55 24.13 6.09
C GLU A 37 -8.47 23.32 6.83
N GLN A 38 -7.99 23.81 7.97
CA GLN A 38 -6.98 23.12 8.76
C GLN A 38 -7.47 21.75 9.28
N GLN A 39 -8.72 21.67 9.72
CA GLN A 39 -9.31 20.41 10.19
C GLN A 39 -9.43 19.39 9.05
N ILE A 40 -9.78 19.86 7.85
CA ILE A 40 -9.86 19.02 6.65
C ILE A 40 -8.47 18.45 6.33
N ILE A 41 -7.45 19.30 6.25
CA ILE A 41 -6.06 18.89 5.97
C ILE A 41 -5.55 17.88 7.01
N GLU A 42 -5.79 18.13 8.30
CA GLU A 42 -5.40 17.19 9.37
C GLU A 42 -6.09 15.83 9.24
N ASN A 43 -7.39 15.82 8.91
CA ASN A 43 -8.13 14.58 8.68
C ASN A 43 -7.56 13.78 7.50
N TYR A 44 -7.12 14.45 6.43
CA TYR A 44 -6.48 13.78 5.31
C TYR A 44 -5.11 13.20 5.66
N ARG A 45 -4.29 13.92 6.45
CA ARG A 45 -3.02 13.38 6.96
C ARG A 45 -3.23 12.13 7.82
N ARG A 46 -4.20 12.15 8.74
CA ARG A 46 -4.56 10.97 9.54
C ARG A 46 -5.04 9.81 8.65
N SER A 47 -5.82 10.12 7.63
CA SER A 47 -6.29 9.12 6.66
C SER A 47 -5.15 8.51 5.85
N ALA A 48 -4.17 9.32 5.46
CA ALA A 48 -2.97 8.87 4.76
C ALA A 48 -2.09 7.96 5.63
N GLN A 49 -1.90 8.31 6.89
CA GLN A 49 -1.20 7.46 7.88
C GLN A 49 -1.91 6.12 8.05
N LYS A 50 -3.23 6.14 8.25
CA LYS A 50 -4.04 4.91 8.36
C LYS A 50 -3.96 4.06 7.09
N LEU A 51 -3.98 4.69 5.92
CA LEU A 51 -3.85 4.00 4.63
C LEU A 51 -2.49 3.30 4.52
N ASN A 52 -1.41 3.97 4.94
CA ASN A 52 -0.07 3.40 4.97
C ASN A 52 -0.01 2.15 5.87
N GLU A 53 -0.49 2.26 7.10
CA GLU A 53 -0.53 1.15 8.07
C GLU A 53 -1.37 -0.02 7.55
N GLN A 54 -2.52 0.26 6.95
CA GLN A 54 -3.39 -0.77 6.37
C GLN A 54 -2.72 -1.53 5.23
N ILE A 55 -1.99 -0.84 4.33
CA ILE A 55 -1.28 -1.52 3.24
C ILE A 55 -0.27 -2.52 3.80
N PHE A 56 0.58 -2.11 4.74
CA PHE A 56 1.57 -3.01 5.34
C PHE A 56 0.91 -4.15 6.12
N SER A 57 -0.11 -3.87 6.93
CA SER A 57 -0.80 -4.88 7.72
C SER A 57 -1.48 -5.93 6.83
N GLU A 58 -2.12 -5.53 5.74
CA GLU A 58 -2.74 -6.47 4.80
C GLU A 58 -1.67 -7.34 4.10
N ILE A 59 -0.56 -6.76 3.65
CA ILE A 59 0.55 -7.54 3.08
C ILE A 59 1.02 -8.60 4.07
N GLU A 60 1.20 -8.23 5.34
CA GLU A 60 1.60 -9.17 6.39
C GLU A 60 0.56 -10.25 6.64
N ASN A 61 -0.73 -9.90 6.67
CA ASN A 61 -1.81 -10.86 6.85
C ASN A 61 -1.82 -11.91 5.73
N TYR A 62 -1.70 -11.48 4.47
CA TYR A 62 -1.64 -12.39 3.32
C TYR A 62 -0.35 -13.21 3.29
N LEU A 63 0.81 -12.62 3.62
CA LEU A 63 2.10 -13.31 3.49
C LEU A 63 2.50 -14.13 4.72
N SER A 64 1.84 -13.97 5.87
CA SER A 64 2.14 -14.74 7.08
C SER A 64 1.65 -16.20 7.01
N VAL A 65 0.64 -16.47 6.18
CA VAL A 65 0.00 -17.78 6.04
C VAL A 65 0.76 -18.73 5.10
N ARG A 66 0.59 -20.04 5.32
CA ARG A 66 1.26 -21.08 4.51
C ARG A 66 0.90 -21.01 3.03
N HIS A 67 -0.37 -20.79 2.72
CA HIS A 67 -0.85 -20.68 1.35
C HIS A 67 -1.55 -19.33 1.17
N VAL A 68 -1.03 -18.52 0.25
CA VAL A 68 -1.65 -17.24 -0.14
C VAL A 68 -2.79 -17.56 -1.10
N LEU A 69 -4.02 -17.27 -0.69
CA LEU A 69 -5.22 -17.50 -1.51
C LEU A 69 -5.25 -16.54 -2.69
N GLY A 70 -5.69 -17.02 -3.85
CA GLY A 70 -5.79 -16.19 -5.06
C GLY A 70 -4.43 -15.81 -5.69
N ARG A 71 -3.33 -16.41 -5.23
CA ARG A 71 -2.01 -16.14 -5.79
C ARG A 71 -1.90 -16.64 -7.23
N LYS A 72 -1.27 -15.85 -8.09
CA LYS A 72 -0.79 -16.28 -9.41
C LYS A 72 0.70 -16.55 -9.31
N GLU A 73 1.17 -17.50 -10.10
CA GLU A 73 2.59 -17.89 -10.12
C GLU A 73 3.16 -17.69 -11.51
N HIS A 74 4.31 -17.02 -11.57
CA HIS A 74 5.08 -16.81 -12.78
C HIS A 74 6.55 -17.09 -12.52
N ARG A 75 7.01 -18.31 -12.86
CA ARG A 75 8.35 -18.80 -12.56
C ARG A 75 8.62 -18.75 -11.04
N GLN A 76 9.57 -17.92 -10.60
CA GLN A 76 9.92 -17.74 -9.19
C GLN A 76 9.11 -16.63 -8.49
N TRP A 77 8.30 -15.90 -9.26
CA TRP A 77 7.53 -14.77 -8.77
C TRP A 77 6.10 -15.19 -8.49
N HIS A 78 5.60 -14.74 -7.35
CA HIS A 78 4.20 -14.88 -6.97
C HIS A 78 3.54 -13.51 -6.93
N GLU A 79 2.28 -13.46 -7.35
CA GLU A 79 1.47 -12.25 -7.36
C GLU A 79 0.20 -12.51 -6.55
N PHE A 80 -0.20 -11.55 -5.72
CA PHE A 80 -1.56 -11.51 -5.19
C PHE A 80 -2.09 -10.08 -5.19
N THR A 81 -3.41 -9.95 -5.10
CA THR A 81 -4.09 -8.66 -5.11
C THR A 81 -5.08 -8.56 -3.97
N PHE A 82 -5.21 -7.38 -3.39
CA PHE A 82 -6.21 -7.07 -2.37
C PHE A 82 -6.65 -5.61 -2.50
N TYR A 83 -7.74 -5.26 -1.82
CA TYR A 83 -8.24 -3.89 -1.79
C TYR A 83 -7.92 -3.24 -0.46
N VAL A 84 -7.45 -1.98 -0.51
CA VAL A 84 -7.41 -1.10 0.66
C VAL A 84 -8.36 0.06 0.41
N GLY A 85 -9.47 0.07 1.15
CA GLY A 85 -10.61 0.92 0.83
C GLY A 85 -11.14 0.59 -0.56
N SER A 86 -10.99 1.51 -1.51
CA SER A 86 -11.42 1.31 -2.90
C SER A 86 -10.27 1.14 -3.89
N ARG A 87 -9.03 1.08 -3.42
CA ARG A 87 -7.82 0.99 -4.26
C ARG A 87 -7.36 -0.46 -4.39
N LEU A 88 -7.13 -0.90 -5.61
CA LEU A 88 -6.50 -2.19 -5.86
C LEU A 88 -4.99 -2.10 -5.58
N VAL A 89 -4.49 -3.02 -4.77
CA VAL A 89 -3.06 -3.21 -4.49
C VAL A 89 -2.65 -4.55 -5.05
N THR A 90 -1.60 -4.54 -5.87
CA THR A 90 -0.97 -5.74 -6.45
C THR A 90 0.40 -5.91 -5.84
N VAL A 91 0.70 -7.09 -5.31
CA VAL A 91 1.97 -7.38 -4.65
C VAL A 91 2.65 -8.53 -5.35
N TYR A 92 3.92 -8.32 -5.67
CA TYR A 92 4.80 -9.33 -6.23
C TYR A 92 5.84 -9.73 -5.20
N TYR A 93 5.99 -11.03 -4.98
CA TYR A 93 6.89 -11.55 -3.96
C TYR A 93 7.56 -12.85 -4.40
N THR A 94 8.73 -13.11 -3.84
CA THR A 94 9.46 -14.39 -3.96
C THR A 94 9.38 -15.13 -2.63
N THR A 95 9.51 -16.46 -2.68
CA THR A 95 9.52 -17.30 -1.48
C THR A 95 10.80 -18.12 -1.44
N GLU A 96 11.47 -18.15 -0.29
CA GLU A 96 12.54 -19.09 0.00
C GLU A 96 12.05 -20.04 1.10
N ASP A 97 11.55 -21.21 0.67
CA ASP A 97 10.91 -22.17 1.58
C ASP A 97 11.87 -22.74 2.63
N ALA A 98 13.17 -22.82 2.32
CA ALA A 98 14.19 -23.33 3.24
C ALA A 98 14.31 -22.46 4.51
N GLU A 99 14.12 -21.15 4.38
CA GLU A 99 14.25 -20.19 5.48
C GLU A 99 12.88 -19.70 6.00
N ALA A 100 11.78 -20.21 5.43
CA ALA A 100 10.44 -19.66 5.61
C ALA A 100 10.42 -18.13 5.38
N LEU A 101 11.08 -17.69 4.32
CA LEU A 101 11.24 -16.29 3.95
C LEU A 101 10.29 -15.91 2.81
N ARG A 102 9.69 -14.73 2.88
CA ARG A 102 9.01 -14.09 1.76
C ARG A 102 9.54 -12.69 1.57
N ILE A 103 9.95 -12.38 0.35
CA ILE A 103 10.49 -11.07 0.01
C ILE A 103 9.49 -10.38 -0.91
N VAL A 104 8.97 -9.24 -0.48
CA VAL A 104 8.16 -8.37 -1.32
C VAL A 104 9.09 -7.64 -2.27
N GLU A 105 9.03 -8.02 -3.55
CA GLU A 105 9.92 -7.53 -4.59
C GLU A 105 9.38 -6.25 -5.23
N MET A 106 8.06 -6.19 -5.44
CA MET A 106 7.42 -5.06 -6.10
C MET A 106 5.97 -4.88 -5.63
N ILE A 107 5.49 -3.64 -5.69
CA ILE A 107 4.10 -3.29 -5.41
C ILE A 107 3.54 -2.38 -6.50
N GLY A 108 2.32 -2.64 -6.93
CA GLY A 108 1.49 -1.76 -7.74
C GLY A 108 0.32 -1.25 -6.91
N ILE A 109 0.12 0.06 -6.87
CA ILE A 109 -1.02 0.67 -6.18
C ILE A 109 -1.81 1.45 -7.22
N GLU A 110 -3.08 1.08 -7.39
CA GLU A 110 -3.99 1.77 -8.30
C GLU A 110 -4.15 3.23 -7.87
N ARG A 111 -3.73 4.14 -8.77
CA ARG A 111 -3.96 5.58 -8.61
C ARG A 111 -5.34 5.90 -9.13
N LYS A 112 -6.28 6.17 -8.23
CA LYS A 112 -7.55 6.77 -8.64
C LYS A 112 -7.33 8.24 -8.97
N PRO A 113 -7.73 8.70 -10.17
CA PRO A 113 -7.88 10.13 -10.39
C PRO A 113 -8.85 10.68 -9.36
N ILE A 114 -8.53 11.82 -8.77
CA ILE A 114 -9.45 12.56 -7.92
C ILE A 114 -10.44 13.23 -8.89
N ILE A 115 -11.53 12.52 -9.21
CA ILE A 115 -12.60 13.02 -10.09
C ILE A 115 -13.73 13.53 -9.18
N PHE A 116 -14.15 14.76 -9.42
CA PHE A 116 -15.34 15.39 -8.84
C PHE A 116 -16.47 15.38 -9.86
#